data_AF-A0A7X2RYK5-F1
#
_entry.id   AF-A0A7X2RYK5-F1
#
_cell.length_a   1.000
_cell.length_b   1.000
_cell.length_c   1.000
_cell.angle_alpha   90.00
_cell.angle_beta   90.00
_cell.angle_gamma   90.00
#
_symmetry.space_group_name_H-M   'P 1'
#
loop_
_entity.id
_entity.type
_entity.pdbx_description
1 polymer ?
#
loop_
_entity_poly.entity_id
_entity_poly.type
_entity_poly.pdbx_seq_one_letter_code
_entity_poly.pdbx_strand_id
1 'polypeptide(L)'
;NHSQDTQERFAHDPAGNLLMQDRIGPAVIVGNRLLLQGDRHYDYDAFGNLIRERRGRAQQLVTEYRYDCQHRLISVTPPDGQTASYRYDPFGRRTSKTVDKKTTEFFWQGDTLIAEHSADQHR
;
A
#
# COMPACT_ATOMS: atom_id res chain seq x y z
N ASN A 1 -25.18 20.60 -18.20
CA ASN A 1 -25.52 19.65 -17.13
C ASN A 1 -25.77 18.31 -17.76
N HIS A 2 -24.84 17.36 -17.58
CA HIS A 2 -25.01 15.91 -17.44
C HIS A 2 -23.67 15.21 -17.70
N SER A 3 -23.07 14.78 -16.57
CA SER A 3 -22.40 13.49 -16.37
C SER A 3 -21.44 12.97 -17.43
N GLN A 4 -20.13 13.24 -17.27
CA GLN A 4 -19.11 12.36 -17.82
C GLN A 4 -18.92 11.17 -16.88
N ASP A 5 -19.57 10.07 -17.25
CA ASP A 5 -19.20 8.71 -16.88
C ASP A 5 -17.74 8.48 -17.30
N THR A 6 -16.82 8.63 -16.35
CA THR A 6 -15.42 8.24 -16.54
C THR A 6 -15.32 6.83 -15.99
N GLN A 7 -15.55 5.85 -16.86
CA GLN A 7 -15.30 4.46 -16.56
C GLN A 7 -13.80 4.27 -16.33
N GLU A 8 -13.40 4.28 -15.06
CA GLU A 8 -12.03 4.06 -14.61
C GLU A 8 -11.61 2.62 -14.95
N ARG A 9 -10.72 2.46 -15.94
CA ARG A 9 -10.15 1.16 -16.29
C ARG A 9 -8.79 1.00 -15.61
N PHE A 10 -8.75 0.21 -14.55
CA PHE A 10 -7.52 -0.24 -13.91
C PHE A 10 -6.87 -1.33 -14.77
N ALA A 11 -5.72 -1.05 -15.37
CA ALA A 11 -4.90 -2.07 -16.03
C ALA A 11 -3.86 -2.59 -15.03
N HIS A 12 -4.12 -3.77 -14.48
CA HIS A 12 -3.17 -4.48 -13.62
C HIS A 12 -2.27 -5.37 -14.50
N ASP A 13 -0.95 -5.35 -14.26
CA ASP A 13 -0.11 -6.45 -14.72
C ASP A 13 -0.34 -7.71 -13.84
N PRO A 14 0.09 -8.90 -14.25
CA PRO A 14 -0.10 -10.14 -13.48
C PRO A 14 0.57 -10.13 -12.09
N ALA A 15 1.43 -9.14 -11.80
CA ALA A 15 2.10 -8.93 -10.52
C ALA A 15 1.39 -7.87 -9.64
N GLY A 16 0.30 -7.26 -10.11
CA GLY A 16 -0.46 -6.26 -9.37
C GLY A 16 0.16 -4.86 -9.34
N ASN A 17 1.15 -4.58 -10.18
CA ASN A 17 1.71 -3.22 -10.27
C ASN A 17 0.71 -2.29 -10.94
N LEU A 18 0.49 -1.12 -10.34
CA LEU A 18 -0.22 -0.01 -10.96
C LEU A 18 0.64 0.56 -12.10
N LEU A 19 0.39 0.08 -13.32
CA LEU A 19 0.83 0.77 -14.52
C LEU A 19 -0.19 1.85 -14.85
N MET A 20 0.29 3.09 -14.93
CA MET A 20 -0.41 4.31 -15.30
C MET A 20 -1.17 5.01 -14.18
N GLN A 21 -0.44 5.93 -13.52
CA GLN A 21 -1.00 7.24 -13.26
C GLN A 21 -0.38 8.23 -14.24
N ASP A 22 -1.26 8.87 -14.99
CA ASP A 22 -1.07 9.92 -15.99
C ASP A 22 -0.14 11.05 -15.51
N ARG A 23 1.18 10.88 -15.64
CA ARG A 23 2.18 11.93 -15.41
C ARG A 23 3.37 11.78 -16.35
N ILE A 24 3.57 12.80 -17.17
CA ILE A 24 4.63 12.96 -18.14
C ILE A 24 5.97 13.04 -17.41
N GLY A 25 6.76 11.96 -17.44
CA GLY A 25 8.10 11.91 -16.89
C GLY A 25 8.82 10.61 -17.27
N PRO A 26 10.17 10.59 -17.30
CA PRO A 26 10.91 9.39 -17.63
C PRO A 26 10.65 8.31 -16.58
N ALA A 27 10.29 7.10 -17.03
CA ALA A 27 10.19 5.92 -16.21
C ALA A 27 11.41 5.04 -16.45
N VAL A 28 12.09 4.63 -15.38
CA VAL A 28 13.18 3.63 -15.47
C VAL A 28 12.65 2.32 -14.92
N ILE A 29 12.56 1.33 -15.80
CA ILE A 29 12.11 -0.02 -15.46
C ILE A 29 13.28 -0.98 -15.67
N VAL A 30 13.64 -1.76 -14.65
CA VAL A 30 14.69 -2.79 -14.74
C VAL A 30 14.14 -4.09 -14.17
N GLY A 31 14.14 -5.17 -14.96
CA GLY A 31 13.67 -6.49 -14.49
C GLY A 31 12.25 -6.47 -13.92
N ASN A 32 11.31 -5.82 -14.60
CA ASN A 32 9.92 -5.59 -14.15
C ASN A 32 9.77 -4.78 -12.85
N ARG A 33 10.79 -4.00 -12.45
CA ARG A 33 10.72 -3.10 -11.29
C ARG A 33 10.80 -1.64 -11.73
N LEU A 34 9.86 -0.81 -11.28
CA LEU A 34 9.83 0.62 -11.55
C LEU A 34 10.77 1.33 -10.58
N LEU A 35 11.95 1.75 -11.01
CA LEU A 35 12.94 2.38 -10.13
C LEU A 35 12.78 3.89 -10.03
N LEU A 36 12.34 4.52 -11.12
CA LEU A 36 12.15 5.96 -11.21
C LEU A 36 10.86 6.24 -11.97
N GLN A 37 10.07 7.19 -11.49
CA GLN A 37 8.97 7.79 -12.24
C GLN A 37 8.89 9.29 -11.92
N GLY A 38 9.32 10.14 -12.86
CA GLY A 38 9.39 11.59 -12.59
C GLY A 38 10.36 11.91 -11.46
N ASP A 39 9.87 12.45 -10.34
CA ASP A 39 10.67 12.73 -9.13
C ASP A 39 10.68 11.58 -8.11
N ARG A 40 9.89 10.53 -8.35
CA ARG A 40 9.74 9.40 -7.43
C ARG A 40 10.80 8.35 -7.67
N HIS A 41 11.45 7.92 -6.60
CA HIS A 41 12.44 6.86 -6.58
C HIS A 41 11.93 5.71 -5.72
N TYR A 42 12.09 4.49 -6.19
CA TYR A 42 11.57 3.29 -5.54
C TYR A 42 12.71 2.32 -5.25
N ASP A 43 12.79 1.84 -4.01
CA ASP A 43 13.69 0.74 -3.64
C ASP A 43 12.89 -0.51 -3.31
N TYR A 44 13.44 -1.65 -3.72
CA TYR A 44 12.82 -2.94 -3.53
C TYR A 44 13.76 -3.86 -2.75
N ASP A 45 13.19 -4.77 -1.95
CA ASP A 45 13.98 -5.87 -1.37
C ASP A 45 14.38 -6.90 -2.44
N ALA A 46 15.12 -7.94 -2.03
CA ALA A 46 15.54 -9.02 -2.94
C ALA A 46 14.33 -9.75 -3.59
N PHE A 47 13.21 -9.84 -2.88
CA PHE A 47 11.98 -10.51 -3.31
C PHE A 47 11.10 -9.64 -4.21
N GLY A 48 11.41 -8.35 -4.34
CA GLY A 48 10.65 -7.43 -5.19
C GLY A 48 9.56 -6.65 -4.46
N ASN A 49 9.53 -6.69 -3.12
CA ASN A 49 8.63 -5.85 -2.35
C ASN A 49 9.19 -4.44 -2.27
N LEU A 50 8.34 -3.44 -2.52
CA LEU A 50 8.71 -2.03 -2.40
C LEU A 50 8.98 -1.69 -0.94
N ILE A 51 10.22 -1.40 -0.56
CA ILE A 51 10.58 -1.06 0.83
C ILE A 51 10.64 0.44 1.08
N ARG A 52 10.79 1.26 0.03
CA ARG A 52 10.91 2.71 0.17
C ARG A 52 10.50 3.45 -1.10
N GLU A 53 9.71 4.49 -0.94
CA GLU A 53 9.41 5.49 -1.97
C GLU A 53 10.00 6.84 -1.52
N ARG A 54 10.75 7.53 -2.39
CA ARG A 54 11.24 8.89 -2.12
C ARG A 54 10.80 9.85 -3.21
N ARG A 55 10.35 11.06 -2.83
CA ARG A 55 9.93 12.10 -3.78
C ARG A 55 10.24 13.52 -3.27
N GLY A 56 9.93 14.52 -4.08
CA GLY A 56 10.11 15.93 -3.75
C GLY A 56 11.55 16.42 -3.89
N ARG A 57 11.79 17.68 -3.50
CA ARG A 57 13.10 18.33 -3.59
C ARG A 57 14.14 17.52 -2.79
N ALA A 58 15.21 17.12 -3.46
CA ALA A 58 16.28 16.29 -2.87
C ALA A 58 15.79 14.97 -2.25
N GLN A 59 14.67 14.40 -2.73
CA GLN A 59 14.13 13.11 -2.27
C GLN A 59 13.79 13.05 -0.77
N GLN A 60 13.46 14.18 -0.15
CA GLN A 60 13.24 14.29 1.29
C GLN A 60 11.90 13.70 1.76
N LEU A 61 10.90 13.59 0.88
CA LEU A 61 9.61 12.98 1.22
C LEU A 61 9.72 11.48 1.07
N VAL A 62 10.00 10.79 2.17
CA VAL A 62 10.20 9.35 2.21
C VAL A 62 8.97 8.65 2.78
N THR A 63 8.48 7.63 2.06
CA THR A 63 7.56 6.63 2.59
C THR A 63 8.30 5.31 2.74
N GLU A 64 8.20 4.68 3.91
CA GLU A 64 8.82 3.39 4.21
C GLU A 64 7.75 2.30 4.33
N TYR A 65 8.09 1.11 3.86
CA TYR A 65 7.21 -0.05 3.85
C TYR A 65 7.92 -1.23 4.52
N ARG A 66 7.18 -2.02 5.29
CA ARG A 66 7.70 -3.22 5.96
C ARG A 66 6.80 -4.41 5.70
N TYR A 67 7.45 -5.56 5.52
CA TYR A 67 6.78 -6.82 5.20
C TYR A 67 7.18 -7.90 6.21
N ASP A 68 6.31 -8.89 6.40
CA ASP A 68 6.67 -10.12 7.10
C ASP A 68 7.38 -11.12 6.17
N CYS A 69 7.75 -12.28 6.72
CA CYS A 69 8.41 -13.35 5.96
C CYS A 69 7.53 -13.99 4.89
N GLN A 70 6.22 -13.69 4.87
CA GLN A 70 5.27 -14.13 3.85
C GLN A 70 5.00 -13.03 2.80
N HIS A 71 5.83 -11.98 2.78
CA HIS A 71 5.70 -10.83 1.87
C HIS A 71 4.39 -10.06 2.05
N ARG A 72 3.80 -10.08 3.25
CA ARG A 72 2.59 -9.33 3.58
C ARG A 72 2.97 -8.01 4.23
N LEU A 73 2.37 -6.92 3.77
CA LEU A 73 2.64 -5.57 4.26
C LEU A 73 2.18 -5.41 5.71
N ILE A 74 3.11 -5.23 6.65
CA ILE A 74 2.83 -5.07 8.08
C ILE A 74 2.93 -3.62 8.56
N SER A 75 3.60 -2.73 7.82
CA SER A 75 3.67 -1.31 8.17
C SER A 75 3.94 -0.41 6.98
N VAL A 76 3.33 0.78 6.99
CA VAL A 76 3.60 1.90 6.09
C VAL A 76 3.81 3.15 6.93
N THR A 77 4.94 3.82 6.74
CA THR A 77 5.25 5.09 7.39
C THR A 77 5.43 6.16 6.31
N PRO A 78 4.43 7.02 6.08
CA PRO A 78 4.55 8.14 5.17
C PRO A 78 5.44 9.26 5.76
N PRO A 79 5.82 10.27 4.96
CA PRO A 79 6.72 11.34 5.40
C PRO A 79 6.13 12.25 6.49
N ASP A 80 4.82 12.21 6.69
CA ASP A 80 4.13 12.91 7.79
C ASP A 80 4.25 12.17 9.13
N GLY A 81 4.85 10.98 9.14
CA GLY A 81 5.06 10.13 10.32
C GLY A 81 3.84 9.32 10.74
N GLN A 82 2.68 9.53 10.11
CA GLN A 82 1.43 8.84 10.47
C GLN A 82 1.48 7.38 10.02
N THR A 83 1.95 6.52 10.92
CA THR A 83 2.18 5.12 10.59
C THR A 83 0.88 4.32 10.58
N ALA A 84 0.70 3.54 9.51
CA ALA A 84 -0.26 2.46 9.45
C ALA A 84 0.46 1.14 9.75
N SER A 85 -0.15 0.28 10.56
CA SER A 85 0.33 -1.08 10.81
C SER A 85 -0.80 -2.10 10.69
N TYR A 86 -0.44 -3.32 10.30
CA TYR A 86 -1.38 -4.40 10.01
C TYR A 86 -0.92 -5.70 10.66
N ARG A 87 -1.90 -6.47 11.14
CA ARG A 87 -1.68 -7.84 11.63
C ARG A 87 -2.54 -8.80 10.83
N TYR A 88 -2.02 -10.00 10.63
CA TYR A 88 -2.64 -11.05 9.83
C TYR A 88 -2.67 -12.37 10.60
N ASP A 89 -3.67 -13.18 10.33
CA ASP A 89 -3.72 -14.57 10.78
C ASP A 89 -2.90 -15.51 9.86
N PRO A 90 -2.75 -16.80 10.21
CA PRO A 90 -2.05 -17.77 9.37
C PRO A 90 -2.68 -18.01 8.00
N PHE A 91 -3.97 -17.70 7.84
CA PHE A 91 -4.69 -17.80 6.57
C PHE A 91 -4.54 -16.55 5.70
N GLY A 92 -3.76 -15.55 6.14
CA GLY A 92 -3.51 -14.32 5.38
C GLY A 92 -4.59 -13.26 5.53
N ARG A 93 -5.55 -13.45 6.43
CA ARG A 93 -6.63 -12.49 6.66
C ARG A 93 -6.18 -11.46 7.67
N ARG A 94 -6.55 -10.20 7.45
CA ARG A 94 -6.20 -9.12 8.36
C ARG A 94 -7.00 -9.27 9.66
N THR A 95 -6.31 -9.30 10.79
CA THR A 95 -6.90 -9.36 12.14
C THR A 95 -6.88 -8.01 12.84
N SER A 96 -6.00 -7.10 12.43
CA SER A 96 -5.94 -5.76 13.00
C SER A 96 -5.34 -4.76 12.02
N LYS A 97 -5.82 -3.52 12.10
CA LYS A 97 -5.29 -2.34 11.43
C LYS A 97 -5.16 -1.23 12.46
N THR A 98 -3.98 -0.66 12.60
CA THR A 98 -3.77 0.55 13.41
C THR A 98 -3.32 1.67 12.50
N VAL A 99 -4.04 2.79 12.47
CA VAL A 99 -3.66 3.99 11.72
C VAL A 99 -3.70 5.16 12.68
N ASP A 100 -2.58 5.87 12.80
CA ASP A 100 -2.47 7.02 13.70
C ASP A 100 -3.00 6.70 15.12
N LYS A 101 -2.53 5.58 15.68
CA LYS A 101 -2.93 5.01 16.98
C LYS A 101 -4.40 4.56 17.10
N LYS A 102 -5.24 4.78 16.10
CA LYS A 102 -6.61 4.23 16.06
C LYS A 102 -6.56 2.81 15.54
N THR A 103 -7.03 1.88 16.37
CA THR A 103 -7.02 0.45 16.04
C THR A 103 -8.42 -0.04 15.69
N THR A 104 -8.51 -0.76 14.58
CA THR A 104 -9.65 -1.57 14.18
C THR A 104 -9.22 -3.04 14.22
N GLU A 105 -10.02 -3.88 14.86
CA GLU A 105 -9.85 -5.33 14.96
C GLU A 105 -10.91 -6.02 14.10
N PHE A 106 -10.53 -7.15 13.50
CA PHE A 106 -11.38 -7.91 12.59
C PHE A 106 -11.51 -9.34 13.09
N PHE A 107 -12.75 -9.80 13.23
CA PHE A 107 -13.07 -11.14 13.72
C PHE A 107 -13.66 -11.99 12.60
N TRP A 108 -13.15 -13.21 12.47
CA TRP A 108 -13.49 -14.11 11.37
C TRP A 108 -14.06 -15.43 11.91
N GLN A 109 -15.08 -15.97 11.23
CA GLN A 109 -15.62 -17.31 11.45
C GLN A 109 -15.59 -18.07 10.14
N GLY A 110 -14.74 -19.11 10.05
CA GLY A 110 -14.35 -19.63 8.74
C GLY A 110 -13.78 -18.48 7.91
N ASP A 111 -14.16 -18.35 6.65
CA ASP A 111 -13.75 -17.25 5.76
C ASP A 111 -14.68 -16.03 5.81
N THR A 112 -15.63 -16.01 6.73
CA THR A 112 -16.60 -14.92 6.89
C THR A 112 -16.11 -13.92 7.94
N LEU A 113 -16.04 -12.63 7.58
CA LEU A 113 -15.85 -11.56 8.56
C LEU A 113 -17.15 -11.37 9.34
N ILE A 114 -17.10 -11.53 10.66
CA ILE A 114 -18.29 -11.51 11.53
C ILE A 114 -18.39 -10.25 12.39
N ALA A 115 -17.29 -9.54 12.61
CA ALA A 115 -17.30 -8.27 13.34
C ALA A 115 -16.08 -7.41 13.00
N GLU A 116 -16.27 -6.10 13.04
CA GLU A 116 -15.19 -5.13 13.19
C GLU A 116 -15.36 -4.42 14.53
N HIS A 117 -14.26 -4.22 15.25
CA HIS A 117 -14.28 -3.48 16.50
C HIS A 117 -13.27 -2.34 16.43
N SER A 118 -13.72 -1.12 16.69
CA SER A 118 -12.82 0.01 16.87
C SER A 118 -13.25 0.82 18.08
N ALA A 119 -12.30 1.48 18.74
CA ALA A 119 -12.60 2.30 19.91
C ALA A 119 -13.59 3.46 19.62
N ASP A 120 -13.76 3.82 18.34
CA ASP A 120 -14.62 4.91 17.87
C ASP A 120 -15.94 4.43 17.24
N GLN A 121 -16.04 3.15 16.86
CA GLN A 121 -17.24 2.53 16.30
C GLN A 121 -17.35 1.06 16.74
N HIS A 122 -18.40 0.75 17.50
CA HIS A 122 -19.01 -0.57 17.60
C HIS A 122 -20.12 -0.65 16.56
N ARG A 123 -20.00 -1.53 15.55
CA ARG A 123 -21.10 -1.90 14.65
C ARG A 123 -21.14 -3.41 14.47
#